data_AF-A0A5C7R8U6-F1
#
_entry.id   AF-A0A5C7R8U6-F1
#
_cell.length_a   1.000
_cell.length_b   1.000
_cell.length_c   1.000
_cell.angle_alpha   90.00
_cell.angle_beta   90.00
_cell.angle_gamma   90.00
#
_symmetry.space_group_name_H-M   'P 1'
#
loop_
_entity.id
_entity.type
_entity.pdbx_description
1 polymer ?
#
loop_
_entity_poly.entity_id
_entity_poly.type
_entity_poly.pdbx_seq_one_letter_code
_entity_poly.pdbx_strand_id
1 'polypeptide(L)'
;MKTSTTFIAAATLAVATGTASAAPSNNSVYFQAPAIAGSGCPAGTTDFAITPDGQTLTVLFDSYSADPGNVTCNLAIPVHVPNGFQVSLMTADYRGFVQGKAELRRSYFFAGSTGPSLVTPLVSPGGKEYTQRDNLLSMTQTFARCGKDVNLRINSRIRTRTNSSSISVDSLDLNNGMIFHLKYKKCNS
;
A
#
# COMPACT_ATOMS: atom_id res chain seq x y z
N MET A 1 13.31 52.34 52.57
CA MET A 1 14.11 51.14 52.23
C MET A 1 13.16 50.10 51.63
N LYS A 2 13.23 49.87 50.31
CA LYS A 2 12.45 48.83 49.61
C LYS A 2 13.46 47.97 48.86
N THR A 3 13.60 46.71 49.27
CA THR A 3 14.50 45.72 48.67
C THR A 3 13.77 44.98 47.57
N SER A 4 14.23 45.12 46.33
CA SER A 4 13.70 44.40 45.17
C SER A 4 14.48 43.10 44.95
N THR A 5 13.79 41.98 45.11
CA THR A 5 14.30 40.63 44.88
C THR A 5 14.35 40.33 43.38
N THR A 6 15.52 39.96 42.87
CA THR A 6 15.74 39.64 41.45
C THR A 6 15.57 38.13 41.24
N PHE A 7 14.63 37.71 40.38
CA PHE A 7 14.43 36.31 40.00
C PHE A 7 15.29 35.99 38.76
N ILE A 8 16.17 34.99 38.86
CA ILE A 8 16.94 34.45 37.74
C ILE A 8 16.16 33.27 37.15
N ALA A 9 15.68 33.39 35.91
CA ALA A 9 15.05 32.31 35.18
C ALA A 9 16.11 31.43 34.50
N ALA A 10 16.21 30.17 34.91
CA ALA A 10 17.05 29.17 34.25
C ALA A 10 16.32 28.58 33.04
N ALA A 11 16.83 28.79 31.83
CA ALA A 11 16.32 28.19 30.61
C ALA A 11 16.93 26.78 30.43
N THR A 12 16.11 25.74 30.56
CA THR A 12 16.49 24.36 30.25
C THR A 12 16.35 24.11 28.75
N LEU A 13 17.48 23.85 28.07
CA LEU A 13 17.51 23.40 26.68
C LEU A 13 17.08 21.92 26.62
N ALA A 14 15.90 21.65 26.07
CA ALA A 14 15.46 20.29 25.76
C ALA A 14 16.19 19.78 24.52
N VAL A 15 17.10 18.81 24.69
CA VAL A 15 17.74 18.10 23.59
C VAL A 15 16.75 17.08 23.04
N ALA A 16 16.22 17.32 21.84
CA ALA A 16 15.41 16.33 21.13
C ALA A 16 16.32 15.22 20.60
N THR A 17 16.28 14.04 21.23
CA THR A 17 16.91 12.84 20.69
C THR A 17 16.11 12.37 19.47
N GLY A 18 16.63 12.65 18.28
CA GLY A 18 16.10 12.12 17.03
C GLY A 18 16.18 10.59 17.05
N THR A 19 15.03 9.92 16.99
CA THR A 19 14.96 8.47 16.77
C THR A 19 15.45 8.20 15.35
N ALA A 20 16.71 7.77 15.22
CA ALA A 20 17.24 7.27 13.96
C ALA A 20 16.38 6.07 13.54
N SER A 21 15.57 6.25 12.50
CA SER A 21 14.77 5.18 11.95
C SER A 21 15.70 4.21 11.23
N ALA A 22 15.89 3.02 11.79
CA ALA A 22 16.76 2.01 11.22
C ALA A 22 16.19 1.54 9.88
N ALA A 23 17.00 1.58 8.82
CA ALA A 23 16.67 0.96 7.55
C ALA A 23 16.36 -0.54 7.73
N PRO A 24 15.59 -1.17 6.83
CA PRO A 24 15.24 -2.57 6.96
C PRO A 24 16.50 -3.43 7.01
N SER A 25 16.53 -4.41 7.91
CA SER A 25 17.65 -5.35 7.96
C SER A 25 17.68 -6.21 6.69
N ASN A 26 18.86 -6.62 6.21
CA ASN A 26 18.94 -7.57 5.09
C ASN A 26 18.30 -8.94 5.41
N ASN A 27 18.01 -9.21 6.68
CA ASN A 27 17.32 -10.39 7.19
C ASN A 27 15.80 -10.21 7.37
N SER A 28 15.21 -9.11 6.89
CA SER A 28 13.76 -8.87 6.88
C SER A 28 13.20 -8.80 5.46
N VAL A 29 11.93 -9.15 5.28
CA VAL A 29 11.21 -8.98 4.02
C VAL A 29 10.76 -7.52 3.91
N TYR A 30 11.03 -6.83 2.80
CA TYR A 30 10.61 -5.44 2.63
C TYR A 30 10.21 -5.11 1.19
N PHE A 31 9.34 -4.09 1.05
CA PHE A 31 8.99 -3.51 -0.23
C PHE A 31 10.12 -2.66 -0.79
N GLN A 32 10.30 -2.69 -2.11
CA GLN A 32 11.16 -1.78 -2.84
C GLN A 32 10.31 -0.83 -3.70
N ALA A 33 10.96 0.14 -4.35
CA ALA A 33 10.31 1.15 -5.17
C ALA A 33 9.42 0.52 -6.26
N PRO A 34 8.12 0.89 -6.32
CA PRO A 34 7.21 0.36 -7.33
C PRO A 34 7.41 1.03 -8.69
N ALA A 35 7.16 0.28 -9.75
CA ALA A 35 6.86 0.83 -11.07
C ALA A 35 5.34 0.85 -11.28
N ILE A 36 4.81 2.00 -11.69
CA ILE A 36 3.36 2.24 -11.80
C ILE A 36 3.05 2.79 -13.19
N ALA A 37 2.05 2.20 -13.86
CA ALA A 37 1.60 2.68 -15.17
C ALA A 37 0.15 2.29 -15.48
N GLY A 38 -0.53 3.15 -16.22
CA GLY A 38 -1.82 2.86 -16.82
C GLY A 38 -2.58 4.13 -17.21
N SER A 39 -3.74 3.97 -17.84
CA SER A 39 -4.58 5.11 -18.23
C SER A 39 -5.09 5.95 -17.05
N GLY A 40 -5.14 5.38 -15.83
CA GLY A 40 -5.53 6.09 -14.61
C GLY A 40 -4.35 6.55 -13.75
N CYS A 41 -3.12 6.25 -14.15
CA CYS A 41 -1.91 6.71 -13.49
C CYS A 41 -0.85 6.95 -14.55
N PRO A 42 -0.99 8.04 -15.32
CA PRO A 42 0.07 8.50 -16.21
C PRO A 42 1.38 8.74 -15.45
N ALA A 43 2.49 8.77 -16.20
CA ALA A 43 3.78 9.09 -15.61
C ALA A 43 3.74 10.48 -14.93
N GLY A 44 4.22 10.54 -13.69
CA GLY A 44 4.27 11.78 -12.91
C GLY A 44 2.99 12.13 -12.16
N THR A 45 1.97 11.25 -12.12
CA THR A 45 0.72 11.47 -11.37
C THR A 45 0.58 10.53 -10.17
N THR A 46 1.69 9.96 -9.71
CA THR A 46 1.72 9.03 -8.58
C THR A 46 2.96 9.29 -7.75
N ASP A 47 2.79 9.23 -6.43
CA ASP A 47 3.89 9.25 -5.47
C ASP A 47 3.82 8.00 -4.59
N PHE A 48 4.92 7.63 -3.95
CA PHE A 48 4.95 6.51 -3.03
C PHE A 48 5.87 6.74 -1.83
N ALA A 49 5.52 6.13 -0.70
CA ALA A 49 6.33 6.11 0.49
C ALA A 49 6.42 4.69 1.04
N ILE A 50 7.61 4.31 1.50
CA ILE A 50 7.86 3.04 2.17
C ILE A 50 8.25 3.36 3.61
N THR A 51 7.63 2.67 4.58
CA THR A 51 7.99 2.86 5.98
C THR A 51 9.44 2.46 6.23
N PRO A 52 10.11 3.00 7.25
CA PRO A 52 11.52 2.69 7.51
C PRO A 52 11.83 1.22 7.76
N ASP A 53 10.87 0.46 8.31
CA ASP A 53 10.96 -1.00 8.47
C ASP A 53 10.68 -1.78 7.17
N GLY A 54 10.25 -1.09 6.11
CA GLY A 54 9.98 -1.67 4.80
C GLY A 54 8.67 -2.45 4.71
N GLN A 55 7.85 -2.44 5.76
CA GLN A 55 6.66 -3.29 5.87
C GLN A 55 5.40 -2.66 5.29
N THR A 56 5.37 -1.34 5.11
CA THR A 56 4.22 -0.64 4.51
C THR A 56 4.67 0.14 3.29
N LEU A 57 3.94 -0.04 2.18
CA LEU A 57 4.07 0.78 0.97
C LEU A 57 2.76 1.53 0.78
N THR A 58 2.81 2.85 0.83
CA THR A 58 1.69 3.74 0.47
C THR A 58 1.95 4.28 -0.92
N VAL A 59 0.92 4.24 -1.76
CA VAL A 59 0.89 4.89 -3.08
C VAL A 59 -0.21 5.94 -3.07
N LEU A 60 0.13 7.15 -3.51
CA LEU A 60 -0.80 8.25 -3.71
C LEU A 60 -1.05 8.44 -5.21
N PHE A 61 -2.28 8.75 -5.58
CA PHE A 61 -2.67 8.96 -6.96
C PHE A 61 -3.28 10.35 -7.15
N ASP A 62 -2.71 11.12 -8.07
CA ASP A 62 -3.23 12.46 -8.42
C ASP A 62 -4.29 12.39 -9.54
N SER A 63 -4.29 11.32 -10.33
CA SER A 63 -5.10 11.23 -11.57
C SER A 63 -5.84 9.92 -11.74
N TYR A 64 -5.99 9.12 -10.67
CA TYR A 64 -6.73 7.86 -10.75
C TYR A 64 -8.22 8.07 -10.55
N SER A 65 -8.87 8.67 -11.54
CA SER A 65 -10.30 8.98 -11.53
C SER A 65 -10.98 8.69 -12.87
N ALA A 66 -12.30 8.51 -12.84
CA ALA A 66 -13.16 8.34 -14.02
C ALA A 66 -14.51 9.04 -13.80
N ASP A 67 -14.92 9.89 -14.75
CA ASP A 67 -16.18 10.64 -14.68
C ASP A 67 -16.72 11.05 -16.07
N PRO A 68 -17.68 10.29 -16.65
CA PRO A 68 -17.77 8.85 -16.56
C PRO A 68 -16.61 8.17 -17.33
N GLY A 69 -16.37 6.90 -17.09
CA GLY A 69 -15.41 6.15 -17.90
C GLY A 69 -14.87 4.92 -17.20
N ASN A 70 -13.75 4.44 -17.72
CA ASN A 70 -12.96 3.43 -17.05
C ASN A 70 -11.49 3.66 -17.32
N VAL A 71 -10.68 3.52 -16.28
CA VAL A 71 -9.23 3.66 -16.34
C VAL A 71 -8.58 2.57 -15.50
N THR A 72 -7.35 2.25 -15.82
CA THR A 72 -6.60 1.16 -15.17
C THR A 72 -5.30 1.66 -14.61
N CYS A 73 -4.85 1.04 -13.52
CA CYS A 73 -3.52 1.19 -12.96
C CYS A 73 -2.90 -0.17 -12.67
N ASN A 74 -1.66 -0.35 -13.15
CA ASN A 74 -0.88 -1.56 -12.93
C ASN A 74 0.40 -1.21 -12.16
N LEU A 75 0.65 -1.96 -11.10
CA LEU A 75 1.84 -1.80 -10.25
C LEU A 75 2.70 -3.05 -10.36
N ALA A 76 4.00 -2.85 -10.44
CA ALA A 76 5.02 -3.88 -10.28
C ALA A 76 5.93 -3.49 -9.12
N ILE A 77 5.86 -4.25 -8.03
CA ILE A 77 6.46 -3.93 -6.74
C ILE A 77 7.48 -5.02 -6.42
N PRO A 78 8.79 -4.74 -6.53
CA PRO A 78 9.79 -5.70 -6.09
C PRO A 78 9.73 -5.84 -4.56
N VAL A 79 9.91 -7.07 -4.09
CA VAL A 79 9.90 -7.44 -2.67
C VAL A 79 11.17 -8.25 -2.40
N HIS A 80 12.01 -7.74 -1.49
CA HIS A 80 13.19 -8.47 -1.02
C HIS A 80 12.75 -9.61 -0.10
N VAL A 81 13.25 -10.82 -0.33
CA VAL A 81 12.91 -12.00 0.48
C VAL A 81 14.18 -12.74 0.90
N PRO A 82 14.63 -12.61 2.17
CA PRO A 82 15.81 -13.30 2.64
C PRO A 82 15.60 -14.81 2.76
N ASN A 83 16.71 -15.55 2.80
CA ASN A 83 16.71 -17.00 3.03
C ASN A 83 15.95 -17.37 4.31
N GLY A 84 15.15 -18.43 4.24
CA GLY A 84 14.32 -18.90 5.36
C GLY A 84 12.99 -18.16 5.51
N PHE A 85 12.73 -17.13 4.69
CA PHE A 85 11.45 -16.43 4.66
C PHE A 85 10.62 -16.78 3.43
N GLN A 86 9.34 -16.53 3.58
CA GLN A 86 8.33 -16.64 2.55
C GLN A 86 7.36 -15.47 2.73
N VAL A 87 6.92 -14.89 1.62
CA VAL A 87 6.00 -13.75 1.64
C VAL A 87 4.60 -14.17 1.18
N SER A 88 3.61 -13.67 1.89
CA SER A 88 2.20 -13.60 1.49
C SER A 88 1.73 -12.16 1.68
N LEU A 89 0.71 -11.75 0.92
CA LEU A 89 0.16 -10.40 1.04
C LEU A 89 -0.95 -10.38 2.10
N MET A 90 -0.97 -9.38 3.00
CA MET A 90 -1.99 -9.32 4.06
C MET A 90 -3.14 -8.41 3.73
N THR A 91 -2.88 -7.12 3.55
CA THR A 91 -3.93 -6.13 3.35
C THR A 91 -3.56 -5.14 2.27
N ALA A 92 -4.55 -4.85 1.43
CA ALA A 92 -4.53 -3.72 0.51
C ALA A 92 -5.74 -2.83 0.83
N ASP A 93 -5.48 -1.60 1.27
CA ASP A 93 -6.50 -0.63 1.63
C ASP A 93 -6.57 0.45 0.54
N TYR A 94 -7.69 0.51 -0.18
CA TYR A 94 -7.98 1.56 -1.15
C TYR A 94 -8.85 2.61 -0.50
N ARG A 95 -8.51 3.87 -0.71
CA ARG A 95 -9.34 5.01 -0.31
C ARG A 95 -9.67 5.86 -1.53
N GLY A 96 -10.83 6.49 -1.52
CA GLY A 96 -11.25 7.37 -2.59
C GLY A 96 -12.70 7.79 -2.47
N PHE A 97 -13.17 8.50 -3.49
CA PHE A 97 -14.53 9.01 -3.55
C PHE A 97 -15.36 8.30 -4.63
N VAL A 98 -16.67 8.16 -4.40
CA VAL A 98 -17.60 7.63 -5.40
C VAL A 98 -18.92 8.38 -5.38
N GLN A 99 -19.42 8.75 -6.56
CA GLN A 99 -20.77 9.27 -6.78
C GLN A 99 -21.49 8.47 -7.87
N GLY A 100 -22.77 8.20 -7.68
CA GLY A 100 -23.57 7.36 -8.55
C GLY A 100 -23.30 5.87 -8.34
N LYS A 101 -23.06 5.14 -9.43
CA LYS A 101 -22.78 3.70 -9.47
C LYS A 101 -21.44 3.46 -10.18
N ALA A 102 -20.50 2.85 -9.49
CA ALA A 102 -19.19 2.52 -10.02
C ALA A 102 -18.70 1.15 -9.52
N GLU A 103 -17.53 0.73 -9.99
CA GLU A 103 -16.88 -0.51 -9.63
C GLU A 103 -15.37 -0.30 -9.46
N LEU A 104 -14.83 -0.86 -8.38
CA LEU A 104 -13.39 -1.09 -8.20
C LEU A 104 -13.08 -2.58 -8.43
N ARG A 105 -12.33 -2.89 -9.47
CA ARG A 105 -11.82 -4.23 -9.78
C ARG A 105 -10.32 -4.29 -9.58
N ARG A 106 -9.82 -5.35 -8.96
CA ARG A 106 -8.40 -5.52 -8.66
C ARG A 106 -7.98 -6.99 -8.58
N SER A 107 -6.71 -7.27 -8.81
CA SER A 107 -6.10 -8.60 -8.67
C SER A 107 -4.66 -8.47 -8.18
N TYR A 108 -4.23 -9.42 -7.35
CA TYR A 108 -2.90 -9.45 -6.73
C TYR A 108 -2.23 -10.79 -7.00
N PHE A 109 -1.00 -10.76 -7.48
CA PHE A 109 -0.26 -11.97 -7.82
C PHE A 109 1.24 -11.72 -7.89
N PHE A 110 2.05 -12.74 -7.66
CA PHE A 110 3.49 -12.66 -7.96
C PHE A 110 3.72 -12.92 -9.45
N ALA A 111 4.73 -12.27 -10.03
CA ALA A 111 5.11 -12.48 -11.42
C ALA A 111 5.33 -13.98 -11.73
N GLY A 112 4.78 -14.43 -12.86
CA GLY A 112 4.76 -15.86 -13.23
C GLY A 112 3.55 -16.64 -12.69
N SER A 113 2.61 -15.98 -12.01
CA SER A 113 1.34 -16.58 -11.57
C SER A 113 0.14 -15.70 -11.95
N THR A 114 -1.07 -16.22 -11.74
CA THR A 114 -2.33 -15.49 -11.91
C THR A 114 -3.07 -15.45 -10.59
N GLY A 115 -3.55 -14.26 -10.19
CA GLY A 115 -4.32 -14.06 -8.96
C GLY A 115 -5.82 -13.98 -9.23
N PRO A 116 -6.67 -14.30 -8.24
CA PRO A 116 -8.10 -14.11 -8.36
C PRO A 116 -8.44 -12.62 -8.55
N SER A 117 -9.49 -12.36 -9.32
CA SER A 117 -10.02 -11.00 -9.48
C SER A 117 -11.04 -10.72 -8.39
N LEU A 118 -10.84 -9.62 -7.68
CA LEU A 118 -11.80 -9.08 -6.74
C LEU A 118 -12.58 -7.94 -7.42
N VAL A 119 -13.88 -7.86 -7.14
CA VAL A 119 -14.77 -6.82 -7.66
C VAL A 119 -15.60 -6.24 -6.51
N THR A 120 -15.56 -4.93 -6.33
CA THR A 120 -16.35 -4.20 -5.34
C THR A 120 -17.26 -3.20 -6.07
N PRO A 121 -18.58 -3.43 -6.10
CA PRO A 121 -19.54 -2.42 -6.51
C PRO A 121 -19.59 -1.28 -5.48
N LEU A 122 -19.58 -0.04 -5.96
CA LEU A 122 -19.67 1.15 -5.13
C LEU A 122 -20.88 1.97 -5.57
N VAL A 123 -21.75 2.30 -4.62
CA VAL A 123 -22.99 3.03 -4.89
C VAL A 123 -23.19 4.13 -3.85
N SER A 124 -23.34 5.37 -4.33
CA SER A 124 -23.75 6.52 -3.53
C SER A 124 -24.37 7.62 -4.42
N PRO A 125 -25.70 7.81 -4.44
CA PRO A 125 -26.32 8.85 -5.25
C PRO A 125 -25.78 10.26 -4.98
N GLY A 126 -25.49 10.59 -3.71
CA GLY A 126 -25.02 11.90 -3.27
C GLY A 126 -23.50 12.03 -3.12
N GLY A 127 -22.72 11.03 -3.55
CA GLY A 127 -21.28 11.01 -3.30
C GLY A 127 -20.94 10.46 -1.91
N LYS A 128 -19.79 9.82 -1.76
CA LYS A 128 -19.19 9.48 -0.46
C LYS A 128 -17.73 9.10 -0.60
N GLU A 129 -16.97 9.32 0.46
CA GLU A 129 -15.70 8.62 0.67
C GLU A 129 -15.93 7.13 0.89
N TYR A 130 -15.00 6.31 0.43
CA TYR A 130 -14.97 4.88 0.68
C TYR A 130 -13.60 4.42 1.16
N THR A 131 -13.60 3.32 1.91
CA THR A 131 -12.40 2.53 2.18
C THR A 131 -12.71 1.09 1.86
N GLN A 132 -11.93 0.50 0.96
CA GLN A 132 -12.03 -0.91 0.57
C GLN A 132 -10.77 -1.63 1.04
N ARG A 133 -10.93 -2.48 2.05
CA ARG A 133 -9.88 -3.36 2.57
C ARG A 133 -9.98 -4.75 1.96
N ASP A 134 -8.89 -5.21 1.36
CA ASP A 134 -8.76 -6.58 0.84
C ASP A 134 -7.86 -7.41 1.75
N ASN A 135 -8.37 -8.52 2.28
CA ASN A 135 -7.58 -9.47 3.07
C ASN A 135 -7.06 -10.60 2.18
N LEU A 136 -5.74 -10.65 1.97
CA LEU A 136 -5.12 -11.47 0.93
C LEU A 136 -4.46 -12.75 1.50
N LEU A 137 -4.44 -12.89 2.84
CA LEU A 137 -3.94 -14.05 3.59
C LEU A 137 -4.53 -15.40 3.17
N SER A 138 -5.74 -15.41 2.61
CA SER A 138 -6.45 -16.64 2.18
C SER A 138 -6.43 -16.86 0.66
N MET A 139 -5.98 -15.87 -0.13
CA MET A 139 -6.17 -15.84 -1.58
C MET A 139 -4.93 -16.27 -2.38
N THR A 140 -3.76 -16.26 -1.77
CA THR A 140 -2.50 -16.64 -2.43
C THR A 140 -2.03 -18.01 -1.94
N GLN A 141 -2.48 -19.10 -2.59
CA GLN A 141 -1.78 -20.39 -2.51
C GLN A 141 -0.38 -20.33 -3.15
N THR A 142 -0.09 -19.24 -3.86
CA THR A 142 1.18 -18.90 -4.48
C THR A 142 2.09 -18.23 -3.46
N PHE A 143 2.72 -19.03 -2.63
CA PHE A 143 3.81 -18.52 -1.84
C PHE A 143 5.05 -18.26 -2.71
N ALA A 144 5.82 -17.21 -2.37
CA ALA A 144 7.15 -17.03 -2.94
C ALA A 144 8.04 -18.27 -2.68
N ARG A 145 8.92 -18.58 -3.64
CA ARG A 145 9.97 -19.61 -3.44
C ARG A 145 10.90 -19.13 -2.32
N CYS A 146 11.33 -20.05 -1.44
CA CYS A 146 12.16 -19.74 -0.27
C CYS A 146 13.36 -18.86 -0.68
N GLY A 147 13.56 -17.70 -0.01
CA GLY A 147 14.76 -16.88 -0.16
C GLY A 147 14.99 -16.26 -1.54
N LYS A 148 13.92 -16.09 -2.34
CA LYS A 148 14.01 -15.42 -3.64
C LYS A 148 13.13 -14.19 -3.66
N ASP A 149 13.73 -13.06 -4.04
CA ASP A 149 13.01 -11.85 -4.35
C ASP A 149 11.89 -12.13 -5.36
N VAL A 150 10.77 -11.46 -5.15
CA VAL A 150 9.59 -11.59 -5.98
C VAL A 150 9.13 -10.24 -6.46
N ASN A 151 8.36 -10.23 -7.54
CA ASN A 151 7.70 -9.03 -8.03
C ASN A 151 6.20 -9.19 -7.83
N LEU A 152 5.64 -8.44 -6.88
CA LEU A 152 4.21 -8.34 -6.65
C LEU A 152 3.58 -7.49 -7.74
N ARG A 153 2.60 -8.06 -8.43
CA ARG A 153 1.80 -7.41 -9.46
C ARG A 153 0.42 -7.09 -8.91
N ILE A 154 0.00 -5.85 -9.09
CA ILE A 154 -1.35 -5.39 -8.81
C ILE A 154 -1.91 -4.82 -10.09
N ASN A 155 -3.01 -5.39 -10.56
CA ASN A 155 -3.78 -4.81 -11.66
C ASN A 155 -5.09 -4.29 -11.07
N SER A 156 -5.37 -3.00 -11.27
CA SER A 156 -6.59 -2.36 -10.78
C SER A 156 -7.30 -1.61 -11.90
N ARG A 157 -8.63 -1.49 -11.78
CA ARG A 157 -9.51 -0.73 -12.67
C ARG A 157 -10.62 -0.10 -11.86
N ILE A 158 -10.86 1.19 -12.10
CA ILE A 158 -12.12 1.84 -11.73
C ILE A 158 -12.99 2.01 -12.97
N ARG A 159 -14.30 1.82 -12.81
CA ARG A 159 -15.27 1.97 -13.89
C ARG A 159 -16.58 2.54 -13.38
N THR A 160 -17.08 3.57 -14.03
CA THR A 160 -18.43 4.10 -13.79
C THR A 160 -19.47 3.27 -14.55
N ARG A 161 -20.70 3.19 -14.02
CA ARG A 161 -21.80 2.39 -14.57
C ARG A 161 -22.89 3.22 -15.22
N THR A 162 -22.93 4.54 -14.97
CA THR A 162 -23.83 5.49 -15.64
C THR A 162 -23.05 6.72 -16.08
N ASN A 163 -23.64 7.54 -16.95
CA ASN A 163 -23.04 8.78 -17.44
C ASN A 163 -23.01 9.91 -16.39
N SER A 164 -23.68 9.70 -15.25
CA SER A 164 -23.76 10.65 -14.13
C SER A 164 -23.02 10.14 -12.88
N SER A 165 -22.07 9.22 -13.09
CA SER A 165 -21.32 8.58 -12.01
C SER A 165 -19.85 8.92 -12.15
N SER A 166 -19.19 9.14 -11.01
CA SER A 166 -17.76 9.40 -10.90
C SER A 166 -17.13 8.51 -9.83
N ILE A 167 -15.84 8.22 -9.97
CA ILE A 167 -15.05 7.46 -9.00
C ILE A 167 -13.60 7.94 -9.03
N SER A 168 -12.97 8.05 -7.87
CA SER A 168 -11.52 8.22 -7.71
C SER A 168 -10.94 7.17 -6.77
N VAL A 169 -9.65 6.92 -6.91
CA VAL A 169 -8.81 6.28 -5.89
C VAL A 169 -7.73 7.28 -5.55
N ASP A 170 -7.64 7.66 -4.28
CA ASP A 170 -6.69 8.68 -3.83
C ASP A 170 -5.44 8.01 -3.24
N SER A 171 -5.61 6.86 -2.57
CA SER A 171 -4.49 6.09 -2.03
C SER A 171 -4.69 4.58 -2.09
N LEU A 172 -3.55 3.88 -2.12
CA LEU A 172 -3.42 2.45 -1.89
C LEU A 172 -2.36 2.22 -0.81
N ASP A 173 -2.77 1.69 0.33
CA ASP A 173 -1.86 1.25 1.39
C ASP A 173 -1.70 -0.27 1.34
N LEU A 174 -0.47 -0.73 1.14
CA LEU A 174 -0.09 -2.14 1.21
C LEU A 174 0.64 -2.40 2.52
N ASN A 175 0.10 -3.31 3.32
CA ASN A 175 0.75 -3.76 4.54
C ASN A 175 1.23 -5.20 4.36
N ASN A 176 2.55 -5.38 4.44
CA ASN A 176 3.18 -6.68 4.53
C ASN A 176 3.13 -7.14 5.98
N GLY A 177 2.00 -7.68 6.41
CA GLY A 177 1.97 -8.38 7.68
C GLY A 177 2.66 -9.74 7.54
N MET A 178 3.88 -9.82 8.02
CA MET A 178 4.51 -11.12 8.19
C MET A 178 3.90 -11.80 9.41
N ILE A 179 2.96 -12.72 9.21
CA ILE A 179 2.58 -13.62 10.29
C ILE A 179 3.62 -14.72 10.36
N PHE A 180 4.46 -14.67 11.39
CA PHE A 180 5.25 -15.82 11.82
C PHE A 180 4.30 -16.92 12.32
N HIS A 181 3.82 -17.76 11.41
CA HIS A 181 3.39 -19.10 11.77
C HIS A 181 4.59 -20.01 11.50
N LEU A 182 5.23 -20.47 12.58
CA LEU A 182 6.30 -21.45 12.49
C LEU A 182 5.73 -22.80 11.98
N LYS A 183 5.58 -22.91 10.66
CA LYS A 183 5.40 -24.17 9.92
C LYS A 183 6.53 -24.24 8.89
N TYR A 184 7.67 -24.75 9.32
CA TYR A 184 8.78 -25.03 8.41
C TYR A 184 8.50 -26.34 7.67
N LYS A 185 8.68 -26.32 6.35
CA LYS A 185 8.99 -27.50 5.54
C LYS A 185 10.38 -27.27 4.98
N LYS A 186 11.29 -28.23 5.15
CA LYS A 186 12.65 -28.17 4.62
C LYS A 186 12.57 -27.92 3.11
N CYS A 187 13.11 -26.79 2.62
CA CYS A 187 13.33 -26.59 1.20
C CYS A 187 14.51 -27.53 0.86
N ASN A 188 14.26 -28.62 0.13
CA ASN A 188 15.35 -29.49 -0.31
C ASN A 188 16.09 -28.79 -1.45
N SER A 189 17.42 -28.81 -1.34
CA SER A 189 18.38 -28.37 -2.35
C SER A 189 18.09 -28.94 -3.73
#